data_AF-A0A9D6KB03-F1
#
_entry.id   AF-A0A9D6KB03-F1
#
_cell.length_a   1.000
_cell.length_b   1.000
_cell.length_c   1.000
_cell.angle_alpha   90.00
_cell.angle_beta   90.00
_cell.angle_gamma   90.00
#
_symmetry.space_group_name_H-M   'P 1'
#
loop_
_entity.id
_entity.type
_entity.pdbx_description
1 polymer ?
#
loop_
_entity_poly.entity_id
_entity_poly.type
_entity_poly.pdbx_seq_one_letter_code
_entity_poly.pdbx_strand_id
1 'polypeptide(L)'
;MSQRSVESIIGRLITDGAFRGRFFVEPAAVCRDHGLDVTAAEVTALLRIEGRALDSVAHGLDPKIVRALAMSPCVLHTQVENPSAFGVIVNTTAARLGARSAKSRRDS
;
A
#
# COMPACT_ATOMS: atom_id res chain seq x y z
N MET A 1 -27.35 -11.23 -10.92
CA MET A 1 -26.34 -10.61 -11.79
C MET A 1 -26.61 -9.12 -12.01
N SER A 2 -26.04 -8.25 -11.18
CA SER A 2 -26.12 -6.81 -11.42
C SER A 2 -24.71 -6.29 -11.74
N GLN A 3 -24.57 -5.61 -12.89
CA GLN A 3 -23.36 -4.85 -13.25
C GLN A 3 -22.83 -4.00 -12.07
N ARG A 4 -23.76 -3.50 -11.23
CA ARG A 4 -23.50 -2.79 -9.98
C ARG A 4 -22.62 -3.57 -8.99
N SER A 5 -22.74 -4.90 -8.90
CA SER A 5 -21.87 -5.73 -8.02
C SER A 5 -20.42 -5.68 -8.49
N VAL A 6 -20.19 -5.82 -9.80
CA VAL A 6 -18.86 -5.77 -10.41
C VAL A 6 -18.26 -4.37 -10.27
N GLU A 7 -19.03 -3.33 -10.55
CA GLU A 7 -18.61 -1.93 -10.37
C GLU A 7 -18.24 -1.62 -8.91
N SER A 8 -19.02 -2.14 -7.96
CA SER A 8 -18.72 -2.00 -6.54
C SER A 8 -17.41 -2.67 -6.16
N ILE A 9 -17.15 -3.89 -6.67
CA ILE A 9 -15.87 -4.58 -6.44
C ILE A 9 -14.72 -3.76 -7.00
N ILE A 10 -14.82 -3.29 -8.25
CA ILE A 10 -13.76 -2.48 -8.89
C ILE A 10 -13.48 -1.24 -8.06
N GLY A 11 -14.53 -0.52 -7.63
CA GLY A 11 -14.38 0.66 -6.76
C GLY A 11 -13.64 0.33 -5.47
N ARG A 12 -13.94 -0.82 -4.83
CA ARG A 12 -13.26 -1.26 -3.61
C ARG A 12 -11.85 -1.75 -3.85
N LEU A 13 -11.57 -2.40 -4.98
CA LEU A 13 -10.21 -2.79 -5.37
C LEU A 13 -9.30 -1.56 -5.53
N ILE A 14 -9.86 -0.43 -5.97
CA ILE A 14 -9.12 0.83 -6.11
C ILE A 14 -8.97 1.53 -4.75
N THR A 15 -10.08 1.66 -4.01
CA THR A 15 -10.14 2.56 -2.83
C THR A 15 -9.86 1.90 -1.50
N ASP A 16 -9.94 0.57 -1.37
CA ASP A 16 -9.76 -0.16 -0.11
C ASP A 16 -8.60 -1.16 -0.23
N GLY A 17 -7.44 -0.77 0.31
CA GLY A 17 -6.22 -1.58 0.24
C GLY A 17 -6.34 -2.94 0.96
N ALA A 18 -7.11 -3.05 2.05
CA ALA A 18 -7.28 -4.32 2.76
C ALA A 18 -8.21 -5.22 1.97
N PHE A 19 -9.27 -4.66 1.40
CA PHE A 19 -10.13 -5.40 0.50
C PHE A 19 -9.34 -5.92 -0.70
N ARG A 20 -8.53 -5.05 -1.34
CA ARG A 20 -7.65 -5.45 -2.45
C ARG A 20 -6.72 -6.60 -2.05
N GLY A 21 -6.01 -6.46 -0.93
CA GLY A 21 -5.10 -7.49 -0.43
C GLY A 21 -5.80 -8.83 -0.17
N ARG A 22 -6.96 -8.82 0.49
CA ARG A 22 -7.74 -10.05 0.74
C ARG A 22 -8.32 -10.64 -0.54
N PHE A 23 -8.78 -9.81 -1.46
CA PHE A 23 -9.44 -10.24 -2.70
C PHE A 23 -8.49 -11.07 -3.58
N PHE A 24 -7.22 -10.68 -3.70
CA PHE A 24 -6.25 -11.44 -4.51
C PHE A 24 -5.78 -12.75 -3.87
N VAL A 25 -6.07 -12.97 -2.58
CA VAL A 25 -5.76 -14.23 -1.88
C VAL A 25 -6.97 -15.18 -1.90
N GLU A 26 -8.15 -14.68 -1.54
CA GLU A 26 -9.37 -15.49 -1.44
C GLU A 26 -10.59 -14.78 -2.08
N PRO A 27 -10.63 -14.61 -3.40
CA PRO A 27 -11.62 -13.78 -4.08
C PRO A 27 -13.06 -14.28 -3.88
N ALA A 28 -13.27 -15.59 -3.95
CA ALA A 28 -14.59 -16.19 -3.76
C ALA A 28 -15.09 -16.04 -2.30
N ALA A 29 -14.20 -16.13 -1.31
CA ALA A 29 -14.58 -15.94 0.09
C ALA A 29 -14.92 -14.47 0.36
N VAL A 30 -14.09 -13.55 -0.12
CA VAL A 30 -14.30 -12.11 0.02
C VAL A 30 -15.62 -11.66 -0.63
N CYS A 31 -15.95 -12.16 -1.82
CA CYS A 31 -17.24 -11.86 -2.46
C CYS A 31 -18.42 -12.34 -1.61
N ARG A 32 -18.35 -13.56 -1.05
CA ARG A 32 -19.40 -14.09 -0.17
C ARG A 32 -19.52 -13.31 1.14
N ASP A 33 -18.41 -13.02 1.81
CA ASP A 33 -18.37 -12.27 3.08
C ASP A 33 -19.00 -10.88 2.95
N HIS A 34 -18.93 -10.29 1.76
CA HIS A 34 -19.50 -8.98 1.45
C HIS A 34 -20.88 -9.04 0.78
N GLY A 35 -21.50 -10.22 0.68
CA GLY A 35 -22.83 -10.39 0.07
C GLY A 35 -22.88 -9.99 -1.41
N LEU A 36 -21.75 -10.09 -2.11
CA LEU A 36 -21.64 -9.69 -3.51
C LEU A 36 -22.07 -10.86 -4.41
N ASP A 37 -23.19 -10.67 -5.11
CA ASP A 37 -23.67 -11.61 -6.13
C ASP A 37 -22.82 -11.47 -7.39
N VAL A 38 -21.76 -12.28 -7.48
CA VAL A 38 -20.88 -12.39 -8.64
C VAL A 38 -20.63 -13.85 -9.00
N THR A 39 -20.56 -14.12 -10.30
CA THR A 39 -20.25 -15.45 -10.84
C THR A 39 -18.76 -15.75 -10.79
N ALA A 40 -18.42 -17.03 -10.87
CA ALA A 40 -17.03 -17.46 -11.02
C ALA A 40 -16.33 -16.86 -12.26
N ALA A 41 -17.07 -16.63 -13.35
CA ALA A 41 -16.56 -16.01 -14.56
C ALA A 41 -16.18 -14.53 -14.34
N GLU A 42 -17.02 -13.78 -13.62
CA GLU A 42 -16.72 -12.38 -13.26
C GLU A 42 -15.55 -12.29 -12.28
N VAL A 43 -15.50 -13.19 -11.28
CA VAL A 43 -14.35 -13.28 -10.37
C VAL A 43 -13.07 -13.53 -11.18
N THR A 44 -13.11 -14.45 -12.15
CA THR A 44 -11.97 -14.71 -13.03
C THR A 44 -11.58 -13.49 -13.86
N ALA A 45 -12.56 -12.73 -14.36
CA ALA A 45 -12.31 -11.50 -15.09
C ALA A 45 -11.68 -10.41 -14.19
N LEU A 46 -12.16 -10.27 -12.96
CA LEU A 46 -11.60 -9.33 -11.97
C LEU A 46 -10.16 -9.69 -11.57
N LEU A 47 -9.84 -10.99 -11.49
CA LEU A 47 -8.47 -11.47 -11.22
C LEU A 47 -7.48 -11.19 -12.35
N ARG A 48 -7.96 -10.90 -13.56
CA ARG A 48 -7.09 -10.50 -14.70
C ARG A 48 -6.66 -9.04 -14.61
N ILE A 49 -7.27 -8.24 -13.73
CA ILE A 49 -6.86 -6.87 -13.52
C ILE A 49 -5.50 -6.88 -12.82
N GLU A 50 -4.51 -6.21 -13.41
CA GLU A 50 -3.18 -6.15 -12.85
C GLU A 50 -3.16 -5.36 -11.54
N GLY A 51 -2.64 -5.96 -10.47
CA GLY A 51 -2.55 -5.32 -9.16
C GLY A 51 -1.77 -3.99 -9.18
N ARG A 52 -0.71 -3.91 -10.00
CA ARG A 52 0.09 -2.69 -10.20
C ARG A 52 -0.73 -1.54 -10.78
N ALA A 53 -1.65 -1.83 -11.70
CA ALA A 53 -2.53 -0.82 -12.27
C ALA A 53 -3.50 -0.28 -11.22
N LEU A 54 -4.07 -1.15 -10.38
CA LEU A 54 -4.93 -0.76 -9.26
C LEU A 54 -4.16 0.09 -8.24
N ASP A 55 -2.93 -0.29 -7.91
CA ASP A 55 -2.06 0.49 -7.04
C ASP A 55 -1.77 1.87 -7.63
N SER A 56 -1.44 1.95 -8.92
CA SER A 56 -1.16 3.24 -9.60
C SER A 56 -2.37 4.17 -9.56
N VAL A 57 -3.58 3.65 -9.82
CA VAL A 57 -4.81 4.46 -9.73
C VAL A 57 -5.04 4.90 -8.28
N ALA A 58 -4.90 3.99 -7.31
CA ALA A 58 -5.09 4.31 -5.90
C ALA A 58 -4.15 5.43 -5.41
N HIS A 59 -2.89 5.46 -5.88
CA HIS A 59 -1.93 6.53 -5.55
C HIS A 59 -2.27 7.87 -6.21
N GLY A 60 -3.00 7.87 -7.32
CA GLY A 60 -3.46 9.09 -7.99
C GLY A 60 -4.76 9.67 -7.42
N LEU A 61 -5.44 8.96 -6.51
CA LEU A 61 -6.68 9.44 -5.90
C LEU A 61 -6.40 10.37 -4.70
N ASP A 62 -7.32 11.30 -4.47
CA ASP A 62 -7.32 12.11 -3.24
C ASP A 62 -7.37 11.19 -2.02
N PRO A 63 -6.51 11.38 -1.00
CA PRO A 63 -6.49 10.55 0.21
C PRO A 63 -7.82 10.47 0.96
N LYS A 64 -8.74 11.44 0.77
CA LYS A 64 -10.09 11.42 1.34
C LYS A 64 -11.03 10.43 0.65
N ILE A 65 -10.73 10.05 -0.59
CA ILE A 65 -11.49 9.07 -1.38
C ILE A 65 -11.03 7.65 -1.03
N VAL A 66 -9.73 7.47 -0.79
CA VAL A 66 -9.15 6.19 -0.40
C VAL A 66 -9.58 5.87 1.04
N ARG A 67 -10.09 4.66 1.24
CA ARG A 67 -10.44 4.15 2.56
C ARG A 67 -9.13 3.91 3.31
N ALA A 68 -8.82 4.82 4.22
CA ALA A 68 -7.57 4.84 4.98
C ALA A 68 -7.37 3.54 5.78
N LEU A 69 -6.58 2.64 5.22
CA LEU A 69 -5.61 1.91 6.03
C LEU A 69 -4.38 2.77 5.95
N ALA A 70 -3.84 3.18 7.10
CA ALA A 70 -2.64 3.99 7.21
C ALA A 70 -1.67 3.66 6.07
N MET A 71 -1.70 4.47 4.99
CA MET A 71 -0.67 4.43 3.98
C MET A 71 0.54 4.86 4.77
N SER A 72 1.36 3.89 5.15
CA SER A 72 2.76 4.20 5.43
C SER A 72 3.22 4.94 4.18
N PRO A 73 3.75 6.17 4.30
CA PRO A 73 4.14 6.93 3.14
C PRO A 73 5.17 6.09 2.39
N CYS A 74 4.75 5.47 1.29
CA CYS A 74 5.67 4.92 0.32
C CYS A 74 6.40 6.14 -0.21
N VAL A 75 7.66 6.26 0.19
CA VAL A 75 8.53 7.39 -0.14
C VAL A 75 8.39 7.62 -1.64
N LEU A 76 7.85 8.78 -2.01
CA LEU A 76 7.70 9.19 -3.39
C LEU A 76 9.03 8.94 -4.09
N HIS A 77 9.00 8.11 -5.13
CA HIS A 77 10.03 8.13 -6.14
C HIS A 77 10.00 9.55 -6.70
N THR A 78 10.94 10.39 -6.25
CA THR A 78 11.20 11.70 -6.81
C THR A 78 11.47 11.48 -8.29
N GLN A 79 10.53 11.92 -9.13
CA GLN A 79 10.79 12.18 -10.53
C GLN A 79 11.84 13.29 -10.54
N VAL A 80 13.11 12.90 -10.67
CA VAL A 80 14.21 13.79 -10.99
C VAL A 80 13.99 14.25 -12.41
N GLU A 81 13.31 15.39 -12.57
CA GLU A 81 13.45 16.17 -13.79
C GLU A 81 14.78 16.96 -13.71
N ASN A 82 15.65 16.66 -14.68
CA ASN A 82 16.85 17.36 -15.12
C ASN A 82 18.22 17.10 -14.44
N PRO A 83 19.25 16.66 -15.21
CA PRO A 83 20.62 16.50 -14.74
C PRO A 83 21.39 17.80 -14.98
N SER A 84 21.46 18.69 -13.98
CA SER A 84 22.47 19.74 -13.97
C SER A 84 22.68 20.31 -12.58
N ALA A 85 23.39 19.56 -11.73
CA ALA A 85 24.34 20.11 -10.76
C ALA A 85 24.97 18.97 -9.96
N PHE A 86 26.23 18.72 -10.27
CA PHE A 86 27.19 18.10 -9.37
C PHE A 86 27.13 18.78 -7.99
N GLY A 87 26.94 18.03 -6.91
CA GLY A 87 26.96 18.63 -5.58
C GLY A 87 26.57 17.73 -4.41
N VAL A 88 27.49 16.82 -4.05
CA VAL A 88 27.75 16.33 -2.68
C VAL A 88 26.58 15.69 -1.91
N ILE A 89 26.63 14.36 -1.85
CA ILE A 89 26.02 13.54 -0.79
C ILE A 89 26.93 13.63 0.45
N VAL A 90 26.39 14.09 1.59
CA VAL A 90 26.63 13.39 2.86
C VAL A 90 25.43 13.52 3.78
N ASN A 91 24.78 12.38 3.98
CA ASN A 91 23.73 12.13 4.94
C ASN A 91 24.38 11.88 6.31
N THR A 92 23.92 12.50 7.39
CA THR A 92 24.18 12.01 8.74
C THR A 92 22.95 12.21 9.60
N THR A 93 22.04 11.24 9.50
CA THR A 93 20.94 11.07 10.46
C THR A 93 21.31 9.99 11.47
N ALA A 94 21.26 10.39 12.75
CA ALA A 94 20.92 9.59 13.93
C ALA A 94 21.89 8.47 14.42
N ALA A 95 22.55 8.75 15.55
CA ALA A 95 22.78 7.77 16.61
C ALA A 95 22.46 8.45 17.96
N ARG A 96 21.20 8.45 18.37
CA ARG A 96 20.62 7.59 19.42
C ARG A 96 21.46 7.46 20.69
N LEU A 97 20.89 8.07 21.74
CA LEU A 97 20.89 7.74 23.16
C LEU A 97 21.63 6.45 23.58
N GLY A 98 22.50 6.60 24.57
CA GLY A 98 23.03 5.52 25.40
C GLY A 98 23.65 6.11 26.66
N ALA A 99 22.83 6.59 27.58
CA ALA A 99 23.25 7.14 28.85
C ALA A 99 23.96 6.07 29.70
N ARG A 100 25.03 6.55 30.35
CA ARG A 100 26.01 5.86 31.18
C ARG A 100 25.39 4.95 32.25
N SER A 101 25.85 3.71 32.32
CA SER A 101 25.69 2.85 33.51
C SER A 101 26.95 2.03 33.80
N ALA A 102 27.59 2.39 34.92
CA ALA A 102 28.36 1.62 35.89
C ALA A 102 29.20 0.37 35.51
N LYS A 103 30.52 0.44 35.78
CA LYS A 103 31.39 -0.63 36.32
C LYS A 103 32.72 0.03 36.77
N SER A 104 33.06 0.17 38.06
CA SER A 104 33.49 -0.82 39.05
C SER A 104 34.74 -1.62 38.65
N ARG A 105 35.75 -1.62 39.55
CA ARG A 105 37.04 -2.36 39.59
C ARG A 105 38.25 -1.60 38.98
N ARG A 106 39.47 -1.65 39.51
CA ARG A 106 40.10 -2.07 40.78
C ARG A 106 41.59 -1.68 40.65
N ASP A 107 42.27 -1.57 41.80
CA ASP A 107 43.70 -1.83 42.04
C ASP A 107 44.78 -1.10 41.20
N SER A 108 45.51 -0.21 41.87
CA SER A 108 46.98 -0.30 42.05
C SER A 108 47.39 0.55 43.25
#